data_AF-A0A8H8IR90-F1
#
_entry.id   AF-A0A8H8IR90-F1
#
_cell.length_a   1.000
_cell.length_b   1.000
_cell.length_c   1.000
_cell.angle_alpha   90.00
_cell.angle_beta   90.00
_cell.angle_gamma   90.00
#
_symmetry.space_group_name_H-M   'P 1'
#
loop_
_entity.id
_entity.type
_entity.pdbx_description
1 polymer ?
#
loop_
_entity_poly.entity_id
_entity_poly.type
_entity_poly.pdbx_seq_one_letter_code
_entity_poly.pdbx_strand_id
1 'polypeptide(L)'
;MTLCRQCHPDKLPNEPRATSAFQRLSYAYSILSDPHTRKLYDTKKLGDVTGSRGQEMQSADDTLNQVLQAVWADFLDGDFEMIRMFLRSINEANPALGFGDDKTEMLLHALVNLRDVIISGQQHLRLIKFELMRLYEIQQALRQLSYFDIPGRLKLTMQLARLTLALPVNVDKAIMTTQRDQPEGEVQLRRGRYLPSSIHSVINLACIVLETGERVLPSRV
;
A
#
# COMPACT_ATOMS: atom_id res chain seq x y z
N MET A 1 -41.61 -16.27 -1.77
CA MET A 1 -41.05 -16.83 -3.03
C MET A 1 -41.83 -16.46 -4.31
N THR A 2 -42.99 -15.82 -4.23
CA THR A 2 -43.78 -15.43 -5.42
C THR A 2 -43.28 -14.16 -6.11
N LEU A 3 -42.76 -13.19 -5.36
CA LEU A 3 -42.28 -11.90 -5.88
C LEU A 3 -41.03 -12.01 -6.78
N CYS A 4 -40.07 -12.90 -6.47
CA CYS A 4 -38.87 -13.09 -7.30
C CYS A 4 -39.21 -13.64 -8.70
N ARG A 5 -40.27 -14.45 -8.81
CA ARG A 5 -40.76 -14.97 -10.10
C ARG A 5 -41.53 -13.92 -10.90
N GLN A 6 -42.02 -12.87 -10.25
CA GLN A 6 -42.76 -11.77 -10.88
C GLN A 6 -41.83 -10.68 -11.40
N CYS A 7 -40.70 -10.44 -10.74
CA CYS A 7 -39.73 -9.41 -11.14
C CYS A 7 -38.51 -9.97 -11.90
N HIS A 8 -38.54 -11.25 -12.31
CA HIS A 8 -37.38 -11.86 -12.96
C HIS A 8 -37.13 -11.23 -14.34
N PRO A 9 -35.90 -10.77 -14.64
CA PRO A 9 -35.59 -10.05 -15.88
C PRO A 9 -35.88 -10.88 -17.15
N ASP A 10 -35.77 -12.21 -17.08
CA ASP A 10 -36.08 -13.14 -18.18
C ASP A 10 -37.56 -13.12 -18.60
N LYS A 11 -38.48 -12.82 -17.68
CA LYS A 11 -39.92 -12.77 -17.98
C LYS A 11 -40.39 -11.40 -18.44
N LEU A 12 -39.61 -10.36 -18.17
CA LEU A 12 -39.91 -8.96 -18.47
C LEU A 12 -38.71 -8.29 -19.17
N PRO A 13 -38.29 -8.76 -20.36
CA PRO A 13 -37.10 -8.25 -21.05
C PRO A 13 -37.22 -6.78 -21.49
N ASN A 14 -38.45 -6.25 -21.60
CA ASN A 14 -38.70 -4.88 -22.08
C ASN A 14 -38.82 -3.85 -20.95
N GLU A 15 -38.77 -4.26 -19.68
CA GLU A 15 -38.96 -3.37 -18.54
C GLU A 15 -37.62 -3.09 -17.83
N PRO A 16 -36.98 -1.93 -18.03
CA PRO A 16 -35.65 -1.65 -17.46
C PRO A 16 -35.65 -1.61 -15.91
N ARG A 17 -36.83 -1.46 -15.30
CA ARG A 17 -37.02 -1.48 -13.84
C ARG A 17 -37.09 -2.89 -13.25
N ALA A 18 -37.26 -3.94 -14.07
CA ALA A 18 -37.34 -5.32 -13.59
C ALA A 18 -36.01 -5.76 -12.96
N THR A 19 -34.88 -5.46 -13.60
CA THR A 19 -33.54 -5.80 -13.09
C THR A 19 -33.25 -5.13 -11.75
N SER A 20 -33.55 -3.83 -11.61
CA SER A 20 -33.31 -3.10 -10.35
C SER A 20 -34.25 -3.55 -9.24
N ALA A 21 -35.52 -3.86 -9.56
CA ALA A 21 -36.45 -4.43 -8.60
C ALA A 21 -36.01 -5.84 -8.15
N PHE A 22 -35.53 -6.68 -9.07
CA PHE A 22 -35.01 -8.01 -8.77
C PHE A 22 -33.77 -7.95 -7.88
N GLN A 23 -32.83 -7.04 -8.17
CA GLN A 23 -31.64 -6.83 -7.34
C GLN A 23 -32.02 -6.41 -5.91
N ARG A 24 -32.92 -5.44 -5.75
CA ARG A 24 -33.39 -4.98 -4.43
C ARG A 24 -34.10 -6.09 -3.65
N LEU A 25 -34.91 -6.88 -4.34
CA LEU A 25 -35.62 -8.01 -3.74
C LEU A 25 -34.66 -9.14 -3.33
N SER A 26 -33.66 -9.44 -4.15
CA SER A 26 -32.64 -10.45 -3.86
C SER A 26 -31.79 -10.05 -2.66
N TYR A 27 -31.42 -8.77 -2.57
CA TYR A 27 -30.73 -8.20 -1.42
C TYR A 27 -31.59 -8.24 -0.13
N ALA A 28 -32.87 -7.85 -0.22
CA ALA A 28 -33.77 -7.95 0.93
C ALA A 28 -33.93 -9.42 1.38
N TYR A 29 -34.01 -10.35 0.44
CA TYR A 29 -34.11 -11.77 0.75
C TYR A 29 -32.83 -12.32 1.39
N SER A 30 -31.64 -11.99 0.91
CA SER A 30 -30.39 -12.45 1.54
C SER A 30 -30.26 -12.00 2.99
N ILE A 31 -30.82 -10.84 3.34
CA ILE A 31 -30.86 -10.31 4.71
C ILE A 31 -31.99 -10.92 5.55
N LEU A 32 -33.17 -11.13 4.98
CA LEU A 32 -34.37 -11.52 5.75
C LEU A 32 -34.65 -13.02 5.75
N SER A 33 -33.96 -13.81 4.91
CA SER A 33 -34.20 -15.24 4.76
C SER A 33 -33.67 -16.09 5.91
N ASP A 34 -32.54 -15.72 6.49
CA ASP A 34 -31.97 -16.39 7.67
C ASP A 34 -32.37 -15.63 8.95
N PRO A 35 -32.95 -16.30 9.97
CA PRO A 35 -33.27 -15.70 11.26
C PRO A 35 -32.09 -14.94 11.91
N HIS A 36 -30.85 -15.40 11.70
CA HIS A 36 -29.66 -14.75 12.25
C HIS A 36 -29.36 -13.42 11.56
N THR A 37 -29.28 -13.40 10.23
CA THR A 37 -29.03 -12.18 9.44
C THR A 37 -30.17 -11.17 9.57
N ARG A 38 -31.41 -11.64 9.71
CA ARG A 38 -32.57 -10.79 10.01
C ARG A 38 -32.45 -10.11 11.37
N LYS A 39 -32.08 -10.85 12.42
CA LYS A 39 -31.86 -10.29 13.76
C LYS A 39 -30.74 -9.24 13.76
N LEU A 40 -29.65 -9.48 13.02
CA LEU A 40 -28.57 -8.50 12.84
C LEU A 40 -29.06 -7.22 12.15
N TYR A 41 -29.88 -7.33 11.10
CA TYR A 41 -30.46 -6.18 10.43
C TYR A 41 -31.39 -5.37 11.35
N ASP A 42 -32.27 -6.06 12.08
CA ASP A 42 -33.21 -5.43 13.01
C ASP A 42 -32.49 -4.75 14.18
N THR A 43 -31.41 -5.37 14.71
CA THR A 43 -30.57 -4.79 15.77
C THR A 43 -29.71 -3.63 15.28
N LYS A 44 -29.20 -3.65 14.04
CA LYS A 44 -28.44 -2.54 13.45
C LYS A 44 -29.30 -1.29 13.26
N LYS A 45 -30.60 -1.45 12.97
CA LYS A 45 -31.56 -0.34 12.91
C LYS A 45 -31.85 0.28 14.28
N LEU A 46 -31.72 -0.50 15.36
CA LEU A 46 -31.85 -0.05 16.74
C LEU A 46 -30.50 0.42 17.34
N GLY A 47 -29.39 0.02 16.72
CA GLY A 47 -28.00 0.16 17.18
C GLY A 47 -27.20 1.32 16.60
N ASP A 48 -27.83 2.28 15.90
CA ASP A 48 -27.21 3.58 15.57
C ASP A 48 -26.99 4.46 16.83
N VAL A 49 -27.24 3.91 18.03
CA VAL A 49 -26.90 4.53 19.33
C VAL A 49 -25.73 3.81 20.04
N THR A 50 -25.39 2.56 19.75
CA THR A 50 -24.29 1.88 20.45
C THR A 50 -23.65 0.81 19.58
N GLY A 51 -22.44 1.10 19.10
CA GLY A 51 -21.67 0.22 18.25
C GLY A 51 -21.16 -1.05 18.95
N SER A 52 -21.25 -2.17 18.26
CA SER A 52 -20.15 -3.14 18.16
C SER A 52 -20.38 -4.11 17.02
N ARG A 53 -19.30 -4.30 16.25
CA ARG A 53 -19.16 -5.09 15.02
C ARG A 53 -19.19 -6.59 15.32
N GLY A 54 -19.88 -7.36 14.48
CA GLY A 54 -19.89 -8.83 14.51
C GLY A 54 -20.23 -9.44 13.14
N GLN A 55 -19.18 -9.69 12.36
CA GLN A 55 -18.88 -10.87 11.53
C GLN A 55 -19.77 -11.35 10.35
N GLU A 56 -19.14 -11.31 9.16
CA GLU A 56 -19.15 -12.26 8.03
C GLU A 56 -20.49 -12.61 7.35
N MET A 57 -20.88 -11.74 6.42
CA MET A 57 -21.51 -12.16 5.17
C MET A 57 -20.41 -12.11 4.12
N GLN A 58 -20.00 -13.26 3.54
CA GLN A 58 -19.17 -13.27 2.33
C GLN A 58 -19.98 -12.62 1.22
N SER A 59 -19.82 -11.31 1.07
CA SER A 59 -20.57 -10.49 0.13
C SER A 59 -19.99 -10.72 -1.27
N ALA A 60 -20.77 -10.49 -2.33
CA ALA A 60 -20.22 -10.43 -3.69
C ALA A 60 -19.06 -9.42 -3.78
N ASP A 61 -19.02 -8.46 -2.85
CA ASP A 61 -17.90 -7.53 -2.65
C ASP A 61 -16.60 -8.24 -2.25
N ASP A 62 -16.65 -9.33 -1.48
CA ASP A 62 -15.46 -10.11 -1.10
C ASP A 62 -14.90 -10.86 -2.32
N THR A 63 -15.77 -11.41 -3.18
CA THR A 63 -15.34 -12.05 -4.44
C THR A 63 -14.73 -11.02 -5.38
N LEU A 64 -15.34 -9.84 -5.53
CA LEU A 64 -14.77 -8.75 -6.33
C LEU A 64 -13.43 -8.29 -5.76
N ASN A 65 -13.35 -8.08 -4.45
CA ASN A 65 -12.10 -7.70 -3.77
C ASN A 65 -11.00 -8.74 -3.99
N GLN A 66 -11.33 -10.03 -4.00
CA GLN A 66 -10.37 -11.11 -4.22
C GLN A 66 -9.83 -11.12 -5.65
N VAL A 67 -10.70 -10.91 -6.65
CA VAL A 67 -10.29 -10.76 -8.06
C VAL A 67 -9.47 -9.47 -8.25
N LEU A 68 -9.89 -8.36 -7.65
CA LEU A 68 -9.15 -7.10 -7.71
C LEU A 68 -7.78 -7.22 -7.04
N GLN A 69 -7.68 -7.95 -5.92
CA GLN A 69 -6.41 -8.25 -5.27
C GLN A 69 -5.51 -9.12 -6.15
N ALA A 70 -6.05 -10.10 -6.87
CA ALA A 70 -5.28 -10.91 -7.81
C ALA A 70 -4.74 -10.07 -8.98
N VAL A 71 -5.59 -9.25 -9.61
CA VAL A 71 -5.17 -8.33 -10.69
C VAL A 71 -4.12 -7.33 -10.18
N TRP A 72 -4.26 -6.84 -8.95
CA TRP A 72 -3.28 -5.96 -8.33
C TRP A 72 -1.95 -6.67 -8.05
N ALA A 73 -1.99 -7.95 -7.65
CA ALA A 73 -0.80 -8.76 -7.46
C ALA A 73 -0.08 -9.01 -8.79
N ASP A 74 -0.81 -9.41 -9.84
CA ASP A 74 -0.27 -9.62 -11.20
C ASP A 74 0.35 -8.32 -11.75
N PHE A 75 -0.31 -7.18 -11.53
CA PHE A 75 0.21 -5.86 -11.87
C PHE A 75 1.55 -5.55 -11.15
N LEU A 76 1.66 -5.86 -9.86
CA LEU A 76 2.90 -5.65 -9.10
C LEU A 76 3.99 -6.64 -9.48
N ASP A 77 3.65 -7.88 -9.85
CA ASP A 77 4.61 -8.88 -10.33
C ASP A 77 5.09 -8.56 -11.76
N GLY A 78 4.36 -7.70 -12.48
CA GLY A 78 4.72 -7.24 -13.82
C GLY A 78 4.12 -8.12 -14.92
N ASP A 79 3.13 -8.96 -14.58
CA ASP A 79 2.33 -9.67 -15.55
C ASP A 79 1.18 -8.77 -16.02
N PHE A 80 1.38 -8.14 -17.17
CA PHE A 80 0.39 -7.27 -17.79
C PHE A 80 -0.48 -8.02 -18.82
N GLU A 81 -0.38 -9.34 -18.94
CA GLU A 81 -1.06 -10.10 -20.00
C GLU A 81 -2.60 -10.05 -19.82
N MET A 82 -3.11 -10.11 -18.58
CA MET A 82 -4.54 -9.90 -18.32
C MET A 82 -5.00 -8.49 -18.67
N ILE A 83 -4.20 -7.47 -18.38
CA ILE A 83 -4.51 -6.07 -18.72
C ILE A 83 -4.55 -5.90 -20.25
N ARG A 84 -3.59 -6.53 -20.95
CA ARG A 84 -3.51 -6.55 -22.41
C ARG A 84 -4.73 -7.24 -23.03
N MET A 85 -5.12 -8.40 -22.52
CA MET A 85 -6.30 -9.15 -22.95
C MET A 85 -7.61 -8.40 -22.67
N PHE A 86 -7.71 -7.71 -21.53
CA PHE A 86 -8.85 -6.88 -21.19
C PHE A 86 -8.98 -5.67 -22.12
N LEU A 87 -7.88 -4.97 -22.40
CA LEU A 87 -7.87 -3.85 -23.35
C LEU A 87 -8.26 -4.28 -24.76
N ARG A 88 -7.80 -5.46 -25.21
CA ARG A 88 -8.21 -6.07 -26.48
C ARG A 88 -9.70 -6.39 -26.51
N SER A 89 -10.23 -6.97 -25.44
CA SER A 89 -11.67 -7.27 -25.32
C SER A 89 -12.54 -6.01 -25.37
N ILE A 90 -12.12 -4.92 -24.73
CA ILE A 90 -12.82 -3.62 -24.81
C ILE A 90 -12.77 -3.05 -26.23
N ASN A 91 -11.62 -3.15 -26.89
CA ASN A 91 -11.46 -2.67 -28.27
C ASN A 91 -12.32 -3.49 -29.26
N GLU A 92 -12.44 -4.80 -29.06
CA GLU A 92 -13.34 -5.68 -29.83
C GLU A 92 -14.81 -5.37 -29.58
N ALA A 93 -15.19 -5.08 -28.33
CA ALA A 93 -16.58 -4.75 -27.96
C ALA A 93 -17.03 -3.36 -28.45
N ASN A 94 -16.11 -2.41 -28.61
CA ASN A 94 -16.43 -1.10 -29.15
C ASN A 94 -15.27 -0.50 -29.97
N PRO A 95 -15.23 -0.77 -31.28
CA PRO A 95 -14.16 -0.28 -32.16
C PRO A 95 -14.14 1.24 -32.33
N ALA A 96 -15.22 1.94 -31.94
CA ALA A 96 -15.28 3.41 -31.98
C ALA A 96 -14.39 4.07 -30.92
N LEU A 97 -13.98 3.35 -29.86
CA LEU A 97 -13.05 3.86 -28.85
C LEU A 97 -11.61 3.97 -29.37
N GLY A 98 -11.28 3.28 -30.46
CA GLY A 98 -10.00 3.46 -31.17
C GLY A 98 -8.79 3.25 -30.26
N PHE A 99 -8.82 2.20 -29.44
CA PHE A 99 -7.64 1.68 -28.75
C PHE A 99 -6.81 0.89 -29.78
N GLY A 100 -6.18 1.61 -30.71
CA GLY A 100 -5.18 0.99 -31.58
C GLY A 100 -4.00 0.46 -30.76
N ASP A 101 -3.24 -0.50 -31.33
CA ASP A 101 -2.09 -1.12 -30.66
C ASP A 101 -1.16 -0.06 -30.04
N ASP A 102 -0.92 1.06 -30.72
CA ASP A 102 -0.08 2.16 -30.24
C ASP A 102 -0.56 2.77 -28.90
N LYS A 103 -1.86 2.99 -28.72
CA LYS A 103 -2.40 3.57 -27.47
C LYS A 103 -2.38 2.54 -26.34
N THR A 104 -2.57 1.26 -26.67
CA THR A 104 -2.47 0.19 -25.67
C THR A 104 -1.04 0.04 -25.16
N GLU A 105 -0.04 0.13 -26.05
CA GLU A 105 1.37 0.16 -25.68
C GLU A 105 1.73 1.38 -24.83
N MET A 106 1.22 2.57 -25.18
CA MET A 106 1.42 3.77 -24.34
C MET A 106 0.82 3.61 -22.93
N LEU A 107 -0.38 3.04 -22.81
CA LEU A 107 -1.00 2.78 -21.51
C LEU A 107 -0.23 1.73 -20.71
N LEU A 108 0.23 0.66 -21.35
CA LEU A 108 1.05 -0.37 -20.72
C LEU A 108 2.37 0.22 -20.21
N HIS A 109 3.03 1.04 -21.01
CA HIS A 109 4.26 1.72 -20.62
C HIS A 109 4.04 2.70 -19.45
N ALA A 110 2.92 3.42 -19.43
CA ALA A 110 2.56 4.28 -18.29
C ALA A 110 2.30 3.45 -17.01
N LEU A 111 1.69 2.27 -17.15
CA LEU A 111 1.44 1.33 -16.06
C LEU A 111 2.74 0.71 -15.51
N VAL A 112 3.68 0.37 -16.38
CA VAL A 112 5.03 -0.09 -16.01
C VAL A 112 5.76 1.02 -15.22
N ASN A 113 5.74 2.26 -15.71
CA ASN A 113 6.36 3.38 -15.01
C ASN A 113 5.72 3.63 -13.65
N LEU A 114 4.40 3.48 -13.53
CA LEU A 114 3.69 3.59 -12.27
C LEU A 114 4.05 2.45 -11.31
N ARG A 115 4.15 1.21 -11.81
CA ARG A 115 4.63 0.05 -11.06
C ARG A 115 6.03 0.30 -10.51
N ASP A 116 6.95 0.78 -11.32
CA ASP A 116 8.32 1.06 -10.92
C ASP A 116 8.38 2.11 -9.80
N VAL A 117 7.56 3.17 -9.90
CA VAL A 117 7.44 4.17 -8.83
C VAL A 117 6.87 3.57 -7.55
N ILE A 118 5.87 2.68 -7.63
CA ILE A 118 5.27 2.05 -6.46
C ILE A 118 6.25 1.09 -5.79
N ILE A 119 6.92 0.23 -6.55
CA ILE A 119 7.90 -0.73 -6.02
C ILE A 119 9.09 0.00 -5.41
N SER A 120 9.64 0.97 -6.14
CA SER A 120 10.69 1.84 -5.64
C SER A 120 10.23 2.53 -4.35
N GLY A 121 9.06 3.16 -4.34
CA GLY A 121 8.49 3.81 -3.16
C GLY A 121 8.33 2.86 -1.96
N GLN A 122 7.88 1.62 -2.17
CA GLN A 122 7.77 0.63 -1.12
C GLN A 122 9.13 0.28 -0.50
N GLN A 123 10.18 0.14 -1.30
CA GLN A 123 11.53 -0.14 -0.79
C GLN A 123 12.02 1.00 0.12
N HIS A 124 11.82 2.24 -0.30
CA HIS A 124 12.18 3.43 0.51
C HIS A 124 11.37 3.49 1.80
N LEU A 125 10.05 3.25 1.75
CA LEU A 125 9.20 3.24 2.93
C LEU A 125 9.59 2.13 3.91
N ARG A 126 9.97 0.94 3.41
CA ARG A 126 10.48 -0.15 4.27
C ARG A 126 11.78 0.24 4.96
N LEU A 127 12.72 0.85 4.23
CA LEU A 127 13.98 1.35 4.79
C LEU A 127 13.73 2.37 5.90
N ILE A 128 12.89 3.38 5.63
CA ILE A 128 12.53 4.42 6.60
C ILE A 128 11.85 3.80 7.83
N LYS A 129 10.89 2.90 7.62
CA LYS A 129 10.19 2.22 8.71
C LYS A 129 11.16 1.45 9.62
N PHE A 130 12.13 0.77 9.04
CA PHE A 130 13.14 0.01 9.78
C PHE A 130 14.06 0.93 10.62
N GLU A 131 14.56 2.01 10.04
CA GLU A 131 15.37 2.99 10.78
C GLU A 131 14.55 3.69 11.88
N LEU A 132 13.27 3.95 11.63
CA LEU A 132 12.36 4.54 12.62
C LEU A 132 12.08 3.59 13.78
N MET A 133 11.95 2.29 13.50
CA MET A 133 11.80 1.25 14.52
C MET A 133 13.05 1.17 15.41
N ARG A 134 14.25 1.22 14.81
CA ARG A 134 15.52 1.29 15.56
C ARG A 134 15.63 2.54 16.43
N LEU A 135 15.22 3.70 15.92
CA LEU A 135 15.18 4.94 16.70
C LEU A 135 14.24 4.81 17.90
N TYR A 136 13.07 4.20 17.70
CA TYR A 136 12.11 3.96 18.76
C TYR A 136 12.66 3.01 19.85
N GLU A 137 13.34 1.93 19.45
CA GLU A 137 13.98 0.99 20.39
C GLU A 137 15.02 1.68 21.27
N ILE A 138 15.88 2.52 20.68
CA ILE A 138 16.91 3.28 21.43
C ILE A 138 16.26 4.31 22.35
N GLN A 139 15.21 4.99 21.89
CA GLN A 139 14.45 5.91 22.73
C GLN A 139 13.81 5.19 23.92
N GLN A 140 13.26 3.99 23.70
CA GLN A 140 12.71 3.16 24.76
C GLN A 140 13.80 2.69 25.74
N ALA A 141 14.96 2.26 25.25
CA ALA A 141 16.11 1.90 26.08
C ALA A 141 16.57 3.07 26.96
N LEU A 142 16.59 4.29 26.40
CA LEU A 142 16.93 5.51 27.15
C LEU A 142 15.91 5.82 28.24
N ARG A 143 14.62 5.56 27.99
CA ARG A 143 13.54 5.73 28.97
C ARG A 143 13.60 4.69 30.10
N GLN A 144 14.16 3.51 29.85
CA GLN A 144 14.31 2.44 30.83
C GLN A 144 15.54 2.62 31.73
N LEU A 145 16.52 3.43 31.34
CA LEU A 145 17.71 3.70 32.15
C LEU A 145 17.44 4.65 33.33
N SER A 146 18.04 4.35 34.48
CA SER A 146 18.04 5.22 35.65
C SER A 146 18.61 6.60 35.32
N TYR A 147 18.15 7.63 36.04
CA TYR A 147 18.65 9.00 35.88
C TYR A 147 20.15 9.13 36.14
N PHE A 148 20.67 8.29 37.03
CA PHE A 148 22.07 8.32 37.47
C PHE A 148 23.04 7.57 36.54
N ASP A 149 22.54 6.82 35.55
CA ASP A 149 23.38 6.12 34.57
C ASP A 149 23.81 7.06 33.43
N ILE A 150 24.60 8.06 33.79
CA ILE A 150 25.17 9.07 32.88
C ILE A 150 25.96 8.44 31.71
N PRO A 151 26.85 7.44 31.90
CA PRO A 151 27.62 6.87 30.78
C PRO A 151 26.74 6.07 29.80
N GLY A 152 25.75 5.34 30.32
CA GLY A 152 24.79 4.59 29.50
C GLY A 152 23.87 5.51 28.71
N ARG A 153 23.37 6.58 29.34
CA ARG A 153 22.58 7.61 28.67
C ARG A 153 23.39 8.32 27.59
N LEU A 154 24.63 8.72 27.89
CA LEU A 154 25.47 9.40 26.92
C LEU A 154 25.74 8.51 25.69
N LYS A 155 26.02 7.23 25.90
CA LYS A 155 26.16 6.25 24.82
C LYS A 155 24.90 6.12 23.96
N LEU A 156 23.72 5.96 24.57
CA LEU A 156 22.45 5.85 23.85
C LEU A 156 22.09 7.16 23.12
N THR A 157 22.40 8.33 23.69
CA THR A 157 22.22 9.62 23.00
C THR A 157 23.15 9.77 21.79
N MET A 158 24.38 9.25 21.89
CA MET A 158 25.34 9.25 20.80
C MET A 158 24.93 8.31 19.67
N GLN A 159 24.40 7.12 20.02
CA GLN A 159 23.79 6.18 19.07
C GLN A 159 22.56 6.78 18.38
N LEU A 160 21.68 7.46 19.13
CA LEU A 160 20.50 8.14 18.58
C LEU A 160 20.91 9.25 17.62
N ALA A 161 21.87 10.09 18.01
CA ALA A 161 22.42 11.13 17.14
C ALA A 161 23.01 10.55 15.85
N ARG A 162 23.75 9.44 15.94
CA ARG A 162 24.33 8.74 14.78
C ARG A 162 23.24 8.24 13.83
N LEU A 163 22.22 7.57 14.35
CA LEU A 163 21.11 7.06 13.53
C LEU A 163 20.30 8.19 12.88
N THR A 164 20.05 9.29 13.60
CA THR A 164 19.34 10.44 13.01
C THR A 164 20.12 11.12 11.90
N LEU A 165 21.45 11.20 12.02
CA LEU A 165 22.32 11.78 10.99
C LEU A 165 22.54 10.81 9.82
N ALA A 166 22.58 9.50 10.08
CA ALA A 166 22.76 8.47 9.05
C ALA A 166 21.49 8.24 8.21
N LEU A 167 20.29 8.44 8.77
CA LEU A 167 19.01 8.21 8.09
C LEU A 167 18.91 8.95 6.74
N PRO A 168 19.08 10.28 6.64
CA PRO A 168 18.99 10.99 5.35
C PRO A 168 20.06 10.53 4.34
N VAL A 169 21.24 10.14 4.82
CA VAL A 169 22.33 9.64 3.97
C VAL A 169 22.02 8.24 3.43
N ASN A 170 21.47 7.35 4.25
CA ASN A 170 21.09 6.00 3.84
C ASN A 170 19.93 6.04 2.85
N VAL A 171 18.96 6.95 3.05
CA VAL A 171 17.86 7.18 2.11
C VAL A 171 18.38 7.72 0.78
N ASP A 172 19.26 8.73 0.78
CA ASP A 172 19.84 9.28 -0.45
C ASP A 172 20.64 8.21 -1.21
N LYS A 173 21.44 7.38 -0.52
CA LYS A 173 22.15 6.25 -1.14
C LYS A 173 21.20 5.21 -1.74
N ALA A 174 20.13 4.84 -1.04
CA ALA A 174 19.14 3.88 -1.52
C ALA A 174 18.45 4.38 -2.80
N ILE A 175 18.09 5.67 -2.85
CA ILE A 175 17.52 6.28 -4.06
C ILE A 175 18.51 6.23 -5.22
N MET A 176 19.80 6.51 -4.95
CA MET A 176 20.85 6.48 -5.96
C MET A 176 21.16 5.07 -6.49
N THR A 177 21.08 4.04 -5.65
CA THR A 177 21.28 2.65 -6.09
C THR A 177 20.12 2.17 -6.96
N THR A 178 18.88 2.48 -6.59
CA THR A 178 17.70 2.13 -7.39
C THR A 178 17.72 2.80 -8.77
N GLN A 179 18.26 4.02 -8.86
CA GLN A 179 18.40 4.73 -10.15
C GLN A 179 19.57 4.22 -11.02
N ARG A 180 20.50 3.44 -10.45
CA ARG A 180 21.64 2.85 -11.18
C ARG A 180 21.29 1.53 -11.87
N ASP A 181 20.31 0.80 -11.34
CA ASP A 181 19.89 -0.51 -11.86
C ASP A 181 18.81 -0.41 -12.96
N GLN A 182 18.37 0.80 -13.33
CA GLN A 182 17.37 1.01 -14.38
C GLN A 182 18.07 1.01 -15.76
N PRO A 183 17.67 0.13 -16.70
CA PRO A 183 18.34 -0.02 -17.99
C PRO A 183 18.21 1.26 -18.84
N GLU A 184 19.32 1.61 -19.51
CA GLU A 184 19.49 2.78 -20.34
C GLU A 184 18.49 2.78 -21.52
N GLY A 185 17.33 3.42 -21.36
CA GLY A 185 16.32 3.48 -22.42
C GLY A 185 15.32 4.63 -22.34
N GLU A 186 15.06 5.18 -21.15
CA GLU A 186 14.12 6.29 -21.00
C GLU A 186 14.79 7.56 -20.50
N VAL A 187 14.47 8.68 -21.16
CA VAL A 187 14.82 10.04 -20.75
C VAL A 187 14.03 10.41 -19.47
N GLN A 188 14.31 9.72 -18.37
CA GLN A 188 13.87 10.15 -17.05
C GLN A 188 14.92 11.13 -16.54
N LEU A 189 14.50 12.35 -16.21
CA LEU A 189 15.35 13.39 -15.62
C LEU A 189 16.23 12.73 -14.56
N ARG A 190 17.55 12.70 -14.78
CA ARG A 190 18.52 12.32 -13.75
C ARG A 190 18.27 13.23 -12.56
N ARG A 191 17.51 12.75 -11.58
CA ARG A 191 17.26 13.48 -10.34
C ARG A 191 18.62 13.55 -9.67
N GLY A 192 19.20 14.75 -9.71
CA GLY A 192 20.46 15.02 -9.06
C GLY A 192 20.38 14.64 -7.59
N ARG A 193 21.53 14.33 -6.98
CA ARG A 193 21.66 14.12 -5.54
C ARG A 193 20.83 15.15 -4.78
N TYR A 194 19.99 14.68 -3.86
CA TYR A 194 19.20 15.57 -3.00
C TYR A 194 20.10 16.30 -1.99
N LEU A 195 21.21 15.66 -1.59
CA LEU A 195 22.23 16.26 -0.75
C LEU A 195 23.50 16.60 -1.55
N PRO A 196 24.06 17.82 -1.44
CA PRO A 196 25.37 18.12 -2.00
C PRO A 196 26.45 17.23 -1.36
N SER A 197 27.45 16.85 -2.17
CA SER A 197 28.52 15.92 -1.77
C SER A 197 29.32 16.37 -0.55
N SER A 198 29.41 17.68 -0.32
CA SER A 198 30.02 18.27 0.88
C SER A 198 29.29 17.90 2.16
N ILE A 199 27.95 17.99 2.17
CA ILE A 199 27.12 17.64 3.33
C ILE A 199 27.20 16.14 3.60
N HIS A 200 27.21 15.31 2.55
CA HIS A 200 27.40 13.87 2.70
C HIS A 200 28.75 13.52 3.36
N SER A 201 29.83 14.24 2.99
CA SER A 201 31.15 14.09 3.62
C SER A 201 31.14 14.49 5.10
N VAL A 202 30.54 15.65 5.42
CA VAL A 202 30.44 16.15 6.79
C VAL A 202 29.61 15.21 7.68
N ILE A 203 28.48 14.71 7.18
CA ILE A 203 27.64 13.76 7.92
C ILE A 203 28.39 12.44 8.16
N ASN A 204 29.12 11.92 7.18
CA ASN A 204 29.92 10.71 7.39
C ASN A 204 31.02 10.93 8.43
N LEU A 205 31.70 12.08 8.39
CA LEU A 205 32.70 12.44 9.39
C LEU A 205 32.07 12.51 10.79
N ALA A 206 30.90 13.15 10.91
CA ALA A 206 30.16 13.19 12.17
C ALA A 206 29.78 11.78 12.65
N CYS A 207 29.32 10.89 11.77
CA CYS A 207 29.04 9.50 12.12
C CYS A 207 30.28 8.74 12.61
N ILE A 208 31.45 8.94 11.99
CA ILE A 208 32.72 8.33 12.39
C ILE A 208 33.15 8.83 13.77
N VAL A 209 33.03 10.13 14.03
CA VAL A 209 33.33 10.71 15.35
C VAL A 209 32.38 10.16 16.42
N LEU A 210 31.08 10.06 16.10
CA LEU A 210 30.07 9.49 16.99
C LEU A 210 30.34 8.01 17.29
N GLU A 211 30.74 7.23 16.28
CA GLU A 211 31.12 5.82 16.46
C GLU A 211 32.40 5.66 17.29
N THR A 212 33.37 6.55 17.09
CA THR A 212 34.62 6.53 17.87
C THR A 212 34.35 6.83 19.34
N GLY A 213 33.51 7.83 19.63
CA GLY A 213 33.14 8.14 21.01
C GLY A 213 32.26 7.06 21.66
N GLU A 214 31.43 6.35 20.88
CA GLU A 214 30.68 5.18 21.37
C GLU A 214 31.60 4.05 21.86
N ARG A 215 32.71 3.80 21.14
CA ARG A 215 33.69 2.76 21.47
C ARG A 215 34.57 3.12 22.67
N VAL A 216 34.78 4.42 22.92
CA VAL A 216 35.61 4.93 24.02
C VAL A 216 34.86 4.91 25.36
N LEU A 217 33.53 4.89 25.36
CA LEU A 217 32.72 4.85 26.58
C LEU A 217 32.67 3.43 27.17
N PRO A 218 33.21 3.20 28.37
CA PRO A 218 33.18 1.89 29.02
C PRO A 218 31.76 1.53 29.44
N SER A 219 31.29 0.36 29.02
CA SER A 219 30.10 -0.27 29.59
C SER A 219 30.46 -0.87 30.94
N ARG A 220 30.06 -0.24 32.03
CA ARG A 220 29.82 -1.02 33.25
C ARG A 220 28.45 -1.67 33.08
N VAL A 221 28.46 -3.00 33.02
CA VAL A 221 27.31 -3.87 33.29
C VAL A 221 26.82 -3.57 34.71
#